data_AF-A0A9D1V427-F1
#
_entry.id   AF-A0A9D1V427-F1
#
_cell.length_a   1.000
_cell.length_b   1.000
_cell.length_c   1.000
_cell.angle_alpha   90.00
_cell.angle_beta   90.00
_cell.angle_gamma   90.00
#
_symmetry.space_group_name_H-M   'P 1'
#
loop_
_entity.id
_entity.type
_entity.pdbx_description
1 polymer ?
#
loop_
_entity_poly.entity_id
_entity_poly.type
_entity_poly.pdbx_seq_one_letter_code
_entity_poly.pdbx_strand_id
1 'polypeptide(L)'
;MKQEKRRIKPWARWTAAFLALAFVFTFGAQSWITVKISAEESNAAKTYLAQQTDYVNASRLERLRTKLQTLTQPDGLKDYYRLAETHIAAEEYTEALECIQRCLELYEPEYGTTLQAELLLKEGCLLTILDRADEAEEAMEQVVQLAPGLADAYLVLAQLHAGSGDTQALAADLESYLELQPAAADMRLLLAQLYLAQGQGDEAMKHAVWLQANGGAQNTDVAGLFTGLGLAKLQREDTAGALELFETALSLDDTVDSLCYYAGLCCLLLERYDEAVDYYSRSIQLQSTLQMSHYGRGAAELMRGEPDMEQAAGDLAFAAGYDGADADPVISAQAEDLLNTITE
;
A
#
# COMPACT_ATOMS: atom_id res chain seq x y z
N MET A 1 39.69 -42.05 16.44
CA MET A 1 40.08 -40.71 15.95
C MET A 1 39.10 -39.71 16.53
N LYS A 2 39.58 -38.75 17.32
CA LYS A 2 38.76 -37.66 17.87
C LYS A 2 38.40 -36.75 16.68
N GLN A 3 37.11 -36.54 16.42
CA GLN A 3 36.66 -35.46 15.54
C GLN A 3 37.08 -34.15 16.20
N GLU A 4 38.10 -33.53 15.65
CA GLU A 4 38.50 -32.17 15.99
C GLU A 4 37.39 -31.27 15.43
N LYS A 5 36.56 -30.70 16.31
CA LYS A 5 35.50 -29.75 15.92
C LYS A 5 36.16 -28.63 15.11
N ARG A 6 36.01 -28.66 13.78
CA ARG A 6 36.47 -27.59 12.88
C ARG A 6 35.83 -26.29 13.36
N ARG A 7 36.63 -25.44 14.01
CA ARG A 7 36.17 -24.15 14.54
C ARG A 7 36.18 -23.16 13.40
N ILE A 8 34.98 -22.78 12.96
CA ILE A 8 34.77 -21.73 11.96
C ILE A 8 35.35 -20.42 12.50
N LYS A 9 36.11 -19.70 11.65
CA LYS A 9 36.80 -18.47 12.04
C LYS A 9 35.76 -17.38 12.36
N PRO A 10 35.94 -16.60 13.45
CA PRO A 10 34.95 -15.60 13.88
C PRO A 10 34.59 -14.56 12.81
N TRP A 11 35.55 -14.17 11.96
CA TRP A 11 35.32 -13.15 10.93
C TRP A 11 34.40 -13.62 9.79
N ALA A 12 34.40 -14.93 9.48
CA ALA A 12 33.50 -15.52 8.48
C ALA A 12 32.02 -15.47 8.91
N ARG A 13 31.77 -15.37 10.23
CA ARG A 13 30.43 -15.20 10.81
C ARG A 13 29.88 -13.80 10.58
N TRP A 14 30.75 -12.79 10.64
CA TRP A 14 30.37 -11.39 10.42
C TRP A 14 30.18 -11.05 8.95
N THR A 15 30.95 -11.66 8.03
CA THR A 15 30.81 -11.42 6.58
C THR A 15 29.48 -11.93 6.02
N ALA A 16 29.00 -13.09 6.50
CA ALA A 16 27.74 -13.67 6.06
C ALA A 16 26.51 -12.85 6.47
N ALA A 17 26.49 -12.35 7.72
CA ALA A 17 25.43 -11.52 8.26
C ALA A 17 25.40 -10.09 7.67
N PHE A 18 26.57 -9.47 7.48
CA PHE A 18 26.69 -8.07 7.04
C PHE A 18 26.27 -7.85 5.58
N LEU A 19 26.39 -8.88 4.73
CA LEU A 19 26.16 -8.76 3.28
C LEU A 19 24.73 -9.16 2.87
N ALA A 20 24.11 -10.07 3.60
CA ALA A 20 22.67 -10.30 3.48
C ALA A 20 21.84 -9.04 3.83
N LEU A 21 22.37 -8.18 4.71
CA LEU A 21 21.82 -6.85 4.99
C LEU A 21 22.02 -5.88 3.82
N ALA A 22 23.20 -5.87 3.18
CA ALA A 22 23.55 -4.94 2.09
C ALA A 22 22.69 -5.08 0.84
N PHE A 23 22.09 -6.26 0.59
CA PHE A 23 21.25 -6.52 -0.57
C PHE A 23 19.78 -6.11 -0.39
N VAL A 24 19.28 -6.11 0.86
CA VAL A 24 17.97 -5.52 1.20
C VAL A 24 17.91 -4.06 0.74
N PHE A 25 19.03 -3.34 0.85
CA PHE A 25 19.17 -1.94 0.46
C PHE A 25 19.17 -1.70 -1.06
N THR A 26 19.62 -2.65 -1.89
CA THR A 26 19.73 -2.46 -3.34
C THR A 26 18.46 -2.84 -4.11
N PHE A 27 17.73 -3.86 -3.67
CA PHE A 27 16.53 -4.35 -4.39
C PHE A 27 15.20 -4.05 -3.69
N GLY A 28 15.17 -4.03 -2.35
CA GLY A 28 13.95 -3.81 -1.57
C GLY A 28 13.45 -2.37 -1.59
N ALA A 29 14.36 -1.40 -1.67
CA ALA A 29 14.03 0.03 -1.64
C ALA A 29 13.44 0.56 -2.96
N GLN A 30 13.78 -0.03 -4.11
CA GLN A 30 13.40 0.54 -5.42
C GLN A 30 12.09 0.01 -5.99
N SER A 31 11.59 -1.14 -5.53
CA SER A 31 10.43 -1.81 -6.14
C SER A 31 9.12 -1.68 -5.34
N TRP A 32 9.17 -1.28 -4.07
CA TRP A 32 8.01 -1.38 -3.16
C TRP A 32 7.26 -0.07 -2.89
N ILE A 33 7.85 1.10 -3.14
CA ILE A 33 7.17 2.39 -2.94
C ILE A 33 6.63 2.89 -4.28
N THR A 34 5.75 2.11 -4.89
CA THR A 34 4.73 2.72 -5.74
C THR A 34 3.42 2.54 -5.00
N VAL A 35 3.04 3.55 -4.23
CA VAL A 35 1.64 3.69 -3.80
C VAL A 35 0.86 3.90 -5.09
N LYS A 36 0.45 2.80 -5.73
CA LYS A 36 -0.47 2.86 -6.85
C LYS A 36 -1.82 3.22 -6.26
N ILE A 37 -2.06 4.51 -6.14
CA ILE A 37 -3.43 5.01 -6.15
C ILE A 37 -3.92 4.67 -7.54
N SER A 38 -4.56 3.51 -7.68
CA SER A 38 -5.24 3.14 -8.90
C SER A 38 -6.34 4.17 -9.11
N ALA A 39 -6.03 5.22 -9.88
CA ALA A 39 -6.99 6.18 -10.37
C ALA A 39 -8.13 5.51 -11.15
N GLU A 40 -7.97 4.23 -11.53
CA GLU A 40 -8.93 3.43 -12.28
C GLU A 40 -9.95 2.68 -11.41
N GLU A 41 -9.63 2.28 -10.18
CA GLU A 41 -10.55 1.44 -9.36
C GLU A 41 -11.35 2.19 -8.29
N SER A 42 -10.95 3.41 -7.91
CA SER A 42 -11.75 4.25 -6.99
C SER A 42 -11.64 5.73 -7.33
N ASN A 43 -12.33 6.16 -8.38
CA ASN A 43 -12.54 7.58 -8.65
C ASN A 43 -13.60 8.08 -7.67
N ALA A 44 -13.18 8.65 -6.55
CA ALA A 44 -14.03 9.16 -5.49
C ALA A 44 -15.09 10.15 -6.03
N ALA A 45 -14.69 11.01 -6.97
CA ALA A 45 -15.61 11.92 -7.64
C ALA A 45 -16.71 11.18 -8.43
N LYS A 46 -16.36 10.16 -9.22
CA LYS A 46 -17.35 9.32 -9.93
C LYS A 46 -18.22 8.53 -8.96
N THR A 47 -17.64 7.94 -7.92
CA THR A 47 -18.37 7.17 -6.90
C THR A 47 -19.39 8.04 -6.18
N TYR A 48 -18.98 9.23 -5.76
CA TYR A 48 -19.87 10.21 -5.15
C TYR A 48 -21.03 10.56 -6.07
N LEU A 49 -20.74 10.93 -7.33
CA LEU A 49 -21.79 11.26 -8.31
C LEU A 49 -22.74 10.08 -8.54
N ALA A 50 -22.23 8.85 -8.64
CA ALA A 50 -23.06 7.66 -8.83
C ALA A 50 -23.99 7.40 -7.63
N GLN A 51 -23.49 7.57 -6.40
CA GLN A 51 -24.27 7.34 -5.18
C GLN A 51 -25.29 8.46 -4.91
N GLN A 52 -24.93 9.71 -5.17
CA GLN A 52 -25.71 10.91 -4.84
C GLN A 52 -26.51 11.48 -6.03
N THR A 53 -26.67 10.72 -7.11
CA THR A 53 -27.57 11.09 -8.20
C THR A 53 -28.88 10.33 -8.07
N ASP A 54 -29.93 11.02 -7.62
CA ASP A 54 -31.26 10.43 -7.42
C ASP A 54 -31.76 9.73 -8.69
N TYR A 55 -31.51 10.32 -9.86
CA TYR A 55 -31.86 9.74 -11.14
C TYR A 55 -31.20 8.38 -11.41
N VAL A 56 -29.93 8.18 -11.01
CA VAL A 56 -29.22 6.89 -11.14
C VAL A 56 -29.85 5.84 -10.24
N ASN A 57 -30.38 6.23 -9.08
CA ASN A 57 -31.02 5.29 -8.16
C ASN A 57 -32.55 5.16 -8.37
N ALA A 58 -33.13 6.03 -9.21
CA ALA A 58 -34.56 6.09 -9.46
C ALA A 58 -35.08 4.90 -10.27
N SER A 59 -36.33 4.53 -10.03
CA SER A 59 -37.05 3.51 -10.81
C SER A 59 -37.18 3.92 -12.28
N ARG A 60 -37.40 2.95 -13.18
CA ARG A 60 -37.59 3.22 -14.61
C ARG A 60 -38.69 4.25 -14.90
N LEU A 61 -39.75 4.26 -14.08
CA LEU A 61 -40.87 5.21 -14.20
C LEU A 61 -40.46 6.62 -13.78
N GLU A 62 -39.71 6.76 -12.68
CA GLU A 62 -39.19 8.06 -12.21
C GLU A 62 -38.15 8.63 -13.17
N ARG A 63 -37.26 7.79 -13.72
CA ARG A 63 -36.32 8.21 -14.77
C ARG A 63 -37.06 8.69 -16.01
N LEU A 64 -38.09 7.97 -16.47
CA LEU A 64 -38.91 8.41 -17.60
C LEU A 64 -39.61 9.73 -17.31
N ARG A 65 -40.17 9.90 -16.10
CA ARG A 65 -40.80 11.16 -15.68
C ARG A 65 -39.82 12.32 -15.68
N THR A 66 -38.64 12.12 -15.10
CA THR A 66 -37.58 13.13 -15.06
C THR A 66 -37.13 13.49 -16.47
N LYS A 67 -36.90 12.50 -17.33
CA LYS A 67 -36.53 12.70 -18.74
C LYS A 67 -37.61 13.40 -19.57
N LEU A 68 -38.89 13.25 -19.23
CA LEU A 68 -39.96 14.03 -19.85
C LEU A 68 -39.99 15.49 -19.36
N GLN A 69 -39.63 15.74 -18.10
CA GLN A 69 -39.56 17.08 -17.54
C GLN A 69 -38.38 17.88 -18.10
N THR A 70 -37.26 17.22 -18.38
CA THR A 70 -36.09 17.86 -19.03
C THR A 70 -36.31 18.21 -20.52
N LEU A 71 -37.41 17.77 -21.15
CA LEU A 71 -37.78 18.18 -22.52
C LEU A 71 -38.37 19.58 -22.59
N THR A 72 -38.75 20.16 -21.45
CA THR A 72 -39.14 21.57 -21.36
C THR A 72 -37.91 22.44 -21.14
N GLN A 73 -37.94 23.70 -21.59
CA GLN A 73 -36.80 24.60 -21.38
C GLN A 73 -36.56 24.79 -19.87
N PRO A 74 -35.34 24.56 -19.36
CA PRO A 74 -35.03 24.79 -17.96
C PRO A 74 -35.06 26.28 -17.67
N ASP A 75 -35.81 26.69 -16.63
CA ASP A 75 -36.03 28.09 -16.27
C ASP A 75 -35.68 28.41 -14.80
N GLY A 76 -35.24 27.42 -14.03
CA GLY A 76 -34.92 27.61 -12.62
C GLY A 76 -33.93 26.58 -12.09
N LEU A 77 -33.37 26.88 -10.91
CA LEU A 77 -32.36 26.07 -10.24
C LEU A 77 -32.74 24.58 -10.20
N LYS A 78 -33.98 24.27 -9.82
CA LYS A 78 -34.48 22.90 -9.72
C LYS A 78 -34.49 22.15 -11.06
N ASP A 79 -34.73 22.85 -12.16
CA ASP A 79 -34.78 22.22 -13.49
C ASP A 79 -33.37 22.00 -14.04
N TYR A 80 -32.47 22.96 -13.86
CA TYR A 80 -31.05 22.75 -14.15
C TYR A 80 -30.44 21.65 -13.31
N TYR A 81 -30.81 21.54 -12.03
CA TYR A 81 -30.34 20.48 -11.16
C TYR A 81 -30.74 19.09 -11.68
N ARG A 82 -32.02 18.90 -12.04
CA ARG A 82 -32.50 17.64 -12.65
C ARG A 82 -31.83 17.33 -13.99
N LEU A 83 -31.56 18.37 -14.78
CA LEU A 83 -30.88 18.24 -16.05
C LEU A 83 -29.43 17.78 -15.84
N ALA A 84 -28.73 18.37 -14.86
CA ALA A 84 -27.40 17.94 -14.44
C ALA A 84 -27.40 16.46 -14.02
N GLU A 85 -28.34 16.02 -13.19
CA GLU A 85 -28.45 14.61 -12.78
C GLU A 85 -28.67 13.67 -13.96
N THR A 86 -29.44 14.11 -14.96
CA THR A 86 -29.68 13.33 -16.18
C THR A 86 -28.42 13.21 -17.03
N HIS A 87 -27.65 14.30 -17.15
CA HIS A 87 -26.37 14.33 -17.84
C HIS A 87 -25.30 13.50 -17.10
N ILE A 88 -25.21 13.60 -15.78
CA ILE A 88 -24.32 12.75 -14.94
C ILE A 88 -24.62 11.27 -15.19
N ALA A 89 -25.90 10.88 -15.19
CA ALA A 89 -26.31 9.51 -15.44
C ALA A 89 -26.08 9.05 -16.88
N ALA A 90 -25.94 9.99 -17.82
CA ALA A 90 -25.57 9.72 -19.21
C ALA A 90 -24.06 9.79 -19.44
N GLU A 91 -23.27 10.09 -18.41
CA GLU A 91 -21.83 10.36 -18.48
C GLU A 91 -21.46 11.55 -19.38
N GLU A 92 -22.41 12.47 -19.57
CA GLU A 92 -22.28 13.73 -20.29
C GLU A 92 -21.76 14.81 -19.32
N TYR A 93 -20.51 14.64 -18.85
CA TYR A 93 -19.97 15.40 -17.72
C TYR A 93 -19.79 16.90 -18.00
N THR A 94 -19.53 17.30 -19.24
CA THR A 94 -19.40 18.71 -19.61
C THR A 94 -20.74 19.42 -19.51
N GLU A 95 -21.79 18.83 -20.07
CA GLU A 95 -23.16 19.35 -20.03
C GLU A 95 -23.71 19.35 -18.59
N ALA A 96 -23.36 18.33 -17.80
CA ALA A 96 -23.67 18.30 -16.38
C ALA A 96 -23.02 19.47 -15.63
N LEU A 97 -21.74 19.76 -15.91
CA LEU A 97 -21.01 20.85 -15.27
C LEU A 97 -21.65 22.20 -15.58
N GLU A 98 -21.98 22.46 -16.84
CA GLU A 98 -22.70 23.69 -17.24
C GLU A 98 -24.04 23.85 -16.49
N CYS A 99 -24.78 22.75 -16.31
CA CYS A 99 -26.02 22.77 -15.56
C CYS A 99 -25.81 23.07 -14.06
N ILE A 100 -24.78 22.48 -13.44
CA ILE A 100 -24.44 22.75 -12.02
C ILE A 100 -23.98 24.20 -11.84
N GLN A 101 -23.15 24.73 -12.74
CA GLN A 101 -22.74 26.12 -12.71
C GLN A 101 -23.93 27.07 -12.83
N ARG A 102 -24.89 26.73 -13.69
CA ARG A 102 -26.14 27.51 -13.78
C ARG A 102 -26.99 27.41 -12.51
N CYS A 103 -26.95 26.29 -11.79
CA CYS A 103 -27.57 26.18 -10.46
C CYS A 103 -26.91 27.13 -9.46
N LEU A 104 -25.58 27.22 -9.45
CA LEU A 104 -24.82 28.11 -8.56
C LEU A 104 -25.07 29.59 -8.90
N GLU A 105 -25.23 29.95 -10.17
CA GLU A 105 -25.60 31.32 -10.58
C GLU A 105 -27.02 31.72 -10.16
N LEU A 106 -27.94 30.75 -10.12
CA LEU A 106 -29.34 30.94 -9.69
C LEU A 106 -29.53 30.70 -8.19
N TYR A 107 -28.46 30.36 -7.47
CA TYR A 107 -28.53 30.07 -6.04
C TYR A 107 -28.77 31.36 -5.24
N GLU A 108 -29.79 31.31 -4.39
CA GLU A 108 -30.09 32.34 -3.41
C GLU A 108 -29.76 31.83 -2.00
N PRO A 109 -29.20 32.65 -1.09
CA PRO A 109 -28.84 32.23 0.28
C PRO A 109 -29.98 31.60 1.10
N GLU A 110 -31.23 31.86 0.71
CA GLU A 110 -32.44 31.31 1.32
C GLU A 110 -32.56 29.78 1.15
N TYR A 111 -31.92 29.20 0.14
CA TYR A 111 -31.86 27.75 -0.05
C TYR A 111 -30.99 27.03 1.00
N GLY A 112 -30.14 27.77 1.71
CA GLY A 112 -29.32 27.27 2.80
C GLY A 112 -28.00 26.64 2.37
N THR A 113 -27.04 26.64 3.29
CA THR A 113 -25.66 26.24 3.06
C THR A 113 -25.48 24.78 2.67
N THR A 114 -26.43 23.91 3.03
CA THR A 114 -26.40 22.49 2.65
C THR A 114 -26.50 22.30 1.13
N LEU A 115 -27.46 22.97 0.47
CA LEU A 115 -27.59 22.88 -0.97
C LEU A 115 -26.39 23.51 -1.68
N GLN A 116 -25.87 24.62 -1.15
CA GLN A 116 -24.67 25.26 -1.70
C GLN A 116 -23.46 24.32 -1.69
N ALA A 117 -23.20 23.67 -0.54
CA ALA A 117 -22.10 22.72 -0.40
C ALA A 117 -22.29 21.51 -1.33
N GLU A 118 -23.52 21.01 -1.49
CA GLU A 118 -23.82 19.92 -2.42
C GLU A 118 -23.56 20.29 -3.88
N LEU A 119 -23.98 21.48 -4.31
CA LEU A 119 -23.75 21.97 -5.67
C LEU A 119 -22.25 22.13 -5.95
N LEU A 120 -21.51 22.75 -5.03
CA LEU A 120 -20.05 22.90 -5.14
C LEU A 120 -19.33 21.54 -5.14
N LEU A 121 -19.78 20.58 -4.33
CA LEU A 121 -19.22 19.23 -4.30
C LEU A 121 -19.45 18.51 -5.64
N LYS A 122 -20.66 18.63 -6.23
CA LYS A 122 -20.94 18.10 -7.58
C LYS A 122 -20.10 18.80 -8.64
N GLU A 123 -19.92 20.13 -8.54
CA GLU A 123 -19.06 20.89 -9.45
C GLU A 123 -17.61 20.39 -9.40
N GLY A 124 -17.00 20.33 -8.22
CA GLY A 124 -15.62 19.86 -8.08
C GLY A 124 -15.46 18.38 -8.49
N CYS A 125 -16.47 17.52 -8.28
CA CYS A 125 -16.45 16.15 -8.79
C CYS A 125 -16.42 16.11 -10.32
N LEU A 126 -17.26 16.92 -10.98
CA LEU A 126 -17.30 17.01 -12.44
C LEU A 126 -16.00 17.58 -13.01
N LEU A 127 -15.44 18.62 -12.38
CA LEU A 127 -14.14 19.19 -12.74
C LEU A 127 -13.01 18.16 -12.60
N THR A 128 -13.01 17.35 -11.53
CA THR A 128 -12.06 16.25 -11.33
C THR A 128 -12.15 15.22 -12.47
N ILE A 129 -13.36 14.84 -12.89
CA ILE A 129 -13.57 13.89 -14.00
C ILE A 129 -13.11 14.45 -15.34
N LEU A 130 -13.24 15.77 -15.52
CA LEU A 130 -12.85 16.50 -16.73
C LEU A 130 -11.37 16.91 -16.73
N ASP A 131 -10.57 16.44 -15.78
CA ASP A 131 -9.13 16.71 -15.65
C ASP A 131 -8.81 18.21 -15.46
N ARG A 132 -9.74 18.95 -14.81
CA ARG A 132 -9.59 20.37 -14.45
C ARG A 132 -9.21 20.48 -12.96
N ALA A 133 -8.03 19.97 -12.61
CA ALA A 133 -7.61 19.77 -11.23
C ALA A 133 -7.60 21.07 -10.39
N ASP A 134 -7.02 22.16 -10.90
CA ASP A 134 -6.92 23.43 -10.16
C ASP A 134 -8.30 23.99 -9.77
N GLU A 135 -9.26 23.94 -10.69
CA GLU A 135 -10.63 24.42 -10.45
C GLU A 135 -11.40 23.46 -9.53
N ALA A 136 -11.14 22.15 -9.64
CA ALA A 136 -11.72 21.16 -8.76
C ALA A 136 -11.27 21.35 -7.32
N GLU A 137 -9.98 21.63 -7.10
CA GLU A 137 -9.41 21.89 -5.79
C GLU A 137 -10.03 23.15 -5.16
N GLU A 138 -10.12 24.26 -5.90
CA GLU A 138 -10.77 25.49 -5.42
C GLU A 138 -12.24 25.25 -5.03
N ALA A 139 -12.99 24.50 -5.84
CA ALA A 139 -14.37 24.14 -5.52
C ALA A 139 -14.46 23.30 -4.22
N MET A 140 -13.57 22.32 -4.05
CA MET A 140 -13.54 21.48 -2.85
C MET A 140 -13.10 22.23 -1.60
N GLU A 141 -12.14 23.15 -1.71
CA GLU A 141 -11.75 24.05 -0.61
C GLU A 141 -12.94 24.88 -0.10
N GLN A 142 -13.80 25.35 -1.01
CA GLN A 142 -15.03 26.03 -0.62
C GLN A 142 -16.02 25.08 0.08
N VAL A 143 -16.13 23.82 -0.37
CA VAL A 143 -16.98 22.82 0.29
C VAL A 143 -16.52 22.56 1.72
N VAL A 144 -15.22 22.33 1.96
CA VAL A 144 -14.71 22.05 3.31
C VAL A 144 -14.82 23.26 4.24
N GLN A 145 -14.79 24.49 3.70
CA GLN A 145 -15.06 25.71 4.48
C GLN A 145 -16.54 25.85 4.86
N LEU A 146 -17.45 25.56 3.92
CA LEU A 146 -18.90 25.69 4.12
C LEU A 146 -19.48 24.56 4.98
N ALA A 147 -18.98 23.34 4.77
CA ALA A 147 -19.46 22.13 5.40
C ALA A 147 -18.31 21.15 5.73
N PRO A 148 -17.53 21.40 6.80
CA PRO A 148 -16.41 20.55 7.21
C PRO A 148 -16.79 19.10 7.58
N GLY A 149 -18.10 18.80 7.71
CA GLY A 149 -18.59 17.45 8.00
C GLY A 149 -18.81 16.58 6.76
N LEU A 150 -18.57 17.09 5.55
CA LEU A 150 -18.75 16.33 4.30
C LEU A 150 -17.48 15.53 3.98
N ALA A 151 -17.46 14.26 4.39
CA ALA A 151 -16.32 13.36 4.16
C ALA A 151 -15.94 13.25 2.67
N ASP A 152 -16.94 13.20 1.77
CA ASP A 152 -16.69 13.04 0.33
C ASP A 152 -15.82 14.16 -0.26
N ALA A 153 -15.88 15.38 0.30
CA ALA A 153 -15.03 16.49 -0.15
C ALA A 153 -13.54 16.21 0.11
N TYR A 154 -13.21 15.73 1.32
CA TYR A 154 -11.84 15.32 1.66
C TYR A 154 -11.36 14.15 0.81
N LEU A 155 -12.26 13.22 0.47
CA LEU A 155 -11.88 12.08 -0.37
C LEU A 155 -11.57 12.51 -1.82
N VAL A 156 -12.29 13.51 -2.35
CA VAL A 156 -12.01 14.08 -3.67
C VAL A 156 -10.72 14.92 -3.65
N LEU A 157 -10.47 15.71 -2.59
CA LEU A 157 -9.19 16.41 -2.40
C LEU A 157 -8.02 15.42 -2.34
N ALA A 158 -8.15 14.34 -1.55
CA ALA A 158 -7.17 13.27 -1.51
C ALA A 158 -6.91 12.68 -2.91
N GLN A 159 -7.94 12.48 -3.74
CA GLN A 159 -7.76 12.02 -5.12
C GLN A 159 -6.98 13.05 -5.97
N LEU A 160 -7.24 14.34 -5.81
CA LEU A 160 -6.54 15.41 -6.54
C LEU A 160 -5.06 15.49 -6.13
N HIS A 161 -4.77 15.49 -4.82
CA HIS A 161 -3.40 15.55 -4.30
C HIS A 161 -2.61 14.26 -4.55
N ALA A 162 -3.28 13.12 -4.59
CA ALA A 162 -2.72 11.89 -5.12
C ALA A 162 -2.25 12.02 -6.57
N GLY A 163 -3.07 12.65 -7.43
CA GLY A 163 -2.75 12.88 -8.84
C GLY A 163 -1.61 13.88 -9.05
N SER A 164 -1.51 14.90 -8.20
CA SER A 164 -0.40 15.89 -8.24
C SER A 164 0.89 15.39 -7.59
N GLY A 165 0.81 14.31 -6.80
CA GLY A 165 1.92 13.79 -6.01
C GLY A 165 2.20 14.59 -4.73
N ASP A 166 1.30 15.47 -4.31
CA ASP A 166 1.39 16.16 -3.03
C ASP A 166 1.04 15.21 -1.88
N THR A 167 2.04 14.41 -1.51
CA THR A 167 1.92 13.42 -0.43
C THR A 167 1.64 14.02 0.95
N GLN A 168 1.91 15.31 1.17
CA GLN A 168 1.65 15.96 2.45
C GLN A 168 0.18 16.37 2.55
N ALA A 169 -0.36 16.99 1.51
CA ALA A 169 -1.75 17.38 1.45
C ALA A 169 -2.67 16.14 1.40
N LEU A 170 -2.29 15.12 0.64
CA LEU A 170 -2.95 13.80 0.63
C LEU A 170 -3.09 13.19 2.03
N ALA A 171 -2.03 13.21 2.84
CA ALA A 171 -2.09 12.69 4.21
C ALA A 171 -3.11 13.46 5.06
N ALA A 172 -3.10 14.80 4.99
CA ALA A 172 -4.02 15.65 5.75
C ALA A 172 -5.49 15.44 5.35
N ASP A 173 -5.76 15.23 4.06
CA ASP A 173 -7.11 14.95 3.59
C ASP A 173 -7.60 13.56 4.02
N LEU A 174 -6.74 12.54 3.94
CA LEU A 174 -7.07 11.19 4.42
C LEU A 174 -7.28 11.17 5.93
N GLU A 175 -6.49 11.93 6.70
CA GLU A 175 -6.69 12.11 8.14
C GLU A 175 -8.07 12.72 8.41
N SER A 176 -8.41 13.84 7.75
CA SER A 176 -9.70 14.51 7.88
C SER A 176 -10.88 13.61 7.48
N TYR A 177 -10.71 12.84 6.40
CA TYR A 177 -11.68 11.83 5.97
C TYR A 177 -11.90 10.77 7.04
N LEU A 178 -10.83 10.23 7.63
CA LEU A 178 -10.88 9.18 8.64
C LEU A 178 -11.42 9.66 10.00
N GLU A 179 -11.35 10.95 10.31
CA GLU A 179 -12.05 11.53 11.46
C GLU A 179 -13.57 11.42 11.30
N LEU A 180 -14.07 11.60 10.07
CA LEU A 180 -15.49 11.53 9.74
C LEU A 180 -15.96 10.09 9.46
N GLN A 181 -15.10 9.27 8.85
CA GLN A 181 -15.38 7.89 8.44
C GLN A 181 -14.32 6.91 9.02
N PRO A 182 -14.32 6.68 10.34
CA PRO A 182 -13.26 5.93 11.01
C PRO A 182 -13.18 4.46 10.62
N ALA A 183 -14.25 3.90 10.05
CA ALA A 183 -14.34 2.50 9.64
C ALA A 183 -13.79 2.22 8.22
N ALA A 184 -13.35 3.25 7.48
CA ALA A 184 -12.83 3.08 6.13
C ALA A 184 -11.43 2.45 6.13
N ALA A 185 -11.37 1.11 6.18
CA ALA A 185 -10.12 0.35 6.25
C ALA A 185 -9.20 0.62 5.05
N ASP A 186 -9.73 0.72 3.83
CA ASP A 186 -8.94 0.96 2.63
C ASP A 186 -8.23 2.33 2.66
N MET A 187 -8.94 3.38 3.08
CA MET A 187 -8.34 4.72 3.23
C MET A 187 -7.31 4.76 4.34
N ARG A 188 -7.52 3.99 5.41
CA ARG A 188 -6.55 3.86 6.49
C ARG A 188 -5.30 3.09 6.06
N LEU A 189 -5.43 2.07 5.22
CA LEU A 189 -4.28 1.38 4.63
C LEU A 189 -3.47 2.35 3.77
N LEU A 190 -4.14 3.12 2.91
CA LEU A 190 -3.49 4.10 2.05
C LEU A 190 -2.69 5.12 2.87
N LEU A 191 -3.28 5.66 3.93
CA LEU A 191 -2.58 6.58 4.85
C LEU A 191 -1.37 5.91 5.53
N ALA A 192 -1.51 4.66 5.96
CA ALA A 192 -0.40 3.92 6.58
C ALA A 192 0.77 3.69 5.61
N GLN A 193 0.47 3.33 4.36
CA GLN A 193 1.47 3.15 3.30
C GLN A 193 2.17 4.47 2.97
N LEU A 194 1.42 5.57 2.96
CA LEU A 194 1.95 6.91 2.75
C LEU A 194 2.94 7.32 3.84
N TYR A 195 2.57 7.13 5.12
CA TYR A 195 3.48 7.38 6.23
C TYR A 195 4.73 6.50 6.18
N LEU A 196 4.59 5.22 5.81
CA LEU A 196 5.73 4.34 5.65
C LEU A 196 6.68 4.84 4.55
N ALA A 197 6.14 5.27 3.40
CA ALA A 197 6.89 5.85 2.30
C ALA A 197 7.65 7.14 2.70
N GLN A 198 7.06 7.93 3.61
CA GLN A 198 7.69 9.13 4.18
C GLN A 198 8.69 8.82 5.32
N GLY A 199 8.91 7.55 5.65
CA GLY A 199 9.78 7.13 6.75
C GLY A 199 9.18 7.32 8.14
N GLN A 200 7.89 7.67 8.24
CA GLN A 200 7.14 7.84 9.48
C GLN A 200 6.58 6.48 9.96
N GLY A 201 7.49 5.52 10.15
CA GLY A 201 7.13 4.14 10.52
C GLY A 201 6.30 4.00 11.80
N ASP A 202 6.46 4.91 12.76
CA ASP A 202 5.68 4.88 14.01
C ASP A 202 4.21 5.26 13.78
N GLU A 203 3.92 6.22 12.91
CA GLU A 203 2.54 6.56 12.53
C GLU A 203 1.91 5.44 11.70
N ALA A 204 2.64 4.95 10.70
CA ALA A 204 2.23 3.78 9.91
C ALA A 204 1.90 2.56 10.81
N MET A 205 2.67 2.33 11.86
CA MET A 205 2.43 1.24 12.82
C MET A 205 1.09 1.39 13.56
N LYS A 206 0.72 2.60 13.99
CA LYS A 206 -0.57 2.83 14.67
C LYS A 206 -1.74 2.43 13.77
N HIS A 207 -1.66 2.78 12.49
CA HIS A 207 -2.67 2.40 11.51
C HIS A 207 -2.65 0.89 11.20
N ALA A 208 -1.47 0.28 11.08
CA ALA A 208 -1.32 -1.17 10.87
C ALA A 208 -1.96 -1.99 12.00
N VAL A 209 -1.71 -1.63 13.26
CA VAL A 209 -2.29 -2.30 14.44
C VAL A 209 -3.81 -2.16 14.46
N TRP A 210 -4.33 -0.97 14.12
CA TRP A 210 -5.77 -0.79 14.00
C TRP A 210 -6.37 -1.69 12.91
N LEU A 211 -5.72 -1.76 11.73
CA LEU A 211 -6.16 -2.57 10.59
C LEU A 211 -6.14 -4.06 10.93
N GLN A 212 -5.10 -4.53 11.62
CA GLN A 212 -5.02 -5.91 12.09
C GLN A 212 -6.21 -6.27 13.01
N ALA A 213 -6.61 -5.36 13.89
CA ALA A 213 -7.68 -5.59 14.85
C ALA A 213 -9.10 -5.38 14.29
N ASN A 214 -9.27 -4.51 13.28
CA ASN A 214 -10.59 -4.01 12.85
C ASN A 214 -10.85 -4.13 11.34
N GLY A 215 -9.84 -4.40 10.51
CA GLY A 215 -9.92 -4.30 9.05
C GLY A 215 -10.86 -5.31 8.38
N GLY A 216 -11.21 -6.41 9.07
CA GLY A 216 -12.03 -7.47 8.49
C GLY A 216 -11.31 -8.26 7.39
N ALA A 217 -11.78 -9.46 7.09
CA ALA A 217 -11.13 -10.41 6.18
C ALA A 217 -11.25 -10.06 4.68
N GLN A 218 -11.57 -8.82 4.33
CA GLN A 218 -11.84 -8.40 2.96
C GLN A 218 -10.74 -7.45 2.48
N ASN A 219 -9.78 -8.01 1.74
CA ASN A 219 -9.04 -7.37 0.65
C ASN A 219 -8.14 -6.14 0.93
N THR A 220 -7.79 -5.83 2.17
CA THR A 220 -6.78 -4.82 2.47
C THR A 220 -5.39 -5.50 2.56
N ASP A 221 -4.39 -5.05 1.80
CA ASP A 221 -3.00 -5.58 1.82
C ASP A 221 -2.25 -5.20 3.13
N VAL A 222 -2.79 -5.68 4.25
CA VAL A 222 -2.26 -5.45 5.59
C VAL A 222 -0.95 -6.24 5.78
N ALA A 223 -0.84 -7.43 5.18
CA ALA A 223 0.39 -8.21 5.18
C ALA A 223 1.55 -7.47 4.49
N GLY A 224 1.30 -6.83 3.34
CA GLY A 224 2.26 -5.97 2.66
C GLY A 224 2.68 -4.76 3.51
N LEU A 225 1.74 -4.15 4.24
CA LEU A 225 2.07 -3.05 5.18
C LEU A 225 3.01 -3.51 6.31
N PHE A 226 2.71 -4.65 6.95
CA PHE A 226 3.60 -5.23 7.99
C PHE A 226 4.96 -5.62 7.42
N THR A 227 5.01 -6.12 6.19
CA THR A 227 6.25 -6.41 5.46
C THR A 227 7.10 -5.16 5.30
N GLY A 228 6.51 -4.07 4.80
CA GLY A 228 7.20 -2.80 4.62
C GLY A 228 7.69 -2.20 5.94
N LEU A 229 6.89 -2.29 7.01
CA LEU A 229 7.31 -1.87 8.36
C LEU A 229 8.47 -2.73 8.89
N GLY A 230 8.44 -4.04 8.67
CA GLY A 230 9.52 -4.96 9.03
C GLY A 230 10.83 -4.62 8.34
N LEU A 231 10.78 -4.32 7.02
CA LEU A 231 11.94 -3.86 6.27
C LEU A 231 12.48 -2.52 6.78
N ALA A 232 11.59 -1.57 7.10
CA ALA A 232 11.99 -0.28 7.66
C ALA A 232 12.65 -0.42 9.05
N LYS A 233 12.19 -1.38 9.87
CA LYS A 233 12.82 -1.73 11.15
C LYS A 233 14.19 -2.38 10.96
N LEU A 234 14.31 -3.30 10.00
CA LEU A 234 15.58 -3.94 9.66
C LEU A 234 16.62 -2.93 9.18
N GLN A 235 16.20 -1.94 8.38
CA GLN A 235 17.04 -0.82 7.95
C GLN A 235 17.53 0.05 9.13
N ARG A 236 16.77 0.11 10.22
CA ARG A 236 17.12 0.82 11.46
C ARG A 236 17.84 -0.08 12.48
N GLU A 237 18.30 -1.26 12.05
CA GLU A 237 18.99 -2.25 12.88
C GLU A 237 18.13 -2.83 14.03
N ASP A 238 16.81 -2.60 14.01
CA ASP A 238 15.86 -3.20 14.93
C ASP A 238 15.44 -4.59 14.41
N THR A 239 16.38 -5.53 14.44
CA THR A 239 16.20 -6.89 13.90
C THR A 239 15.13 -7.68 14.65
N ALA A 240 15.02 -7.50 15.97
CA ALA A 240 14.00 -8.18 16.77
C ALA A 240 12.60 -7.68 16.41
N GLY A 241 12.41 -6.36 16.33
CA GLY A 241 11.13 -5.78 15.90
C GLY A 241 10.80 -6.13 14.44
N ALA A 242 11.80 -6.20 13.55
CA ALA A 242 11.59 -6.64 12.17
C ALA A 242 11.06 -8.08 12.10
N LEU A 243 11.62 -9.00 12.89
CA LEU A 243 11.17 -10.39 12.93
C LEU A 243 9.72 -10.50 13.40
N GLU A 244 9.33 -9.80 14.48
CA GLU A 244 7.95 -9.79 14.96
C GLU A 244 6.95 -9.32 13.87
N LEU A 245 7.35 -8.33 13.07
CA LEU A 245 6.53 -7.81 11.98
C LEU A 245 6.45 -8.78 10.80
N PHE A 246 7.53 -9.47 10.45
CA PHE A 246 7.51 -10.51 9.42
C PHE A 246 6.69 -11.72 9.85
N GLU A 247 6.79 -12.15 11.12
CA GLU A 247 5.94 -13.21 11.69
C GLU A 247 4.47 -12.80 11.66
N THR A 248 4.17 -11.54 11.99
CA THR A 248 2.81 -10.99 11.89
C THR A 248 2.31 -11.02 10.44
N ALA A 249 3.11 -10.54 9.49
CA ALA A 249 2.76 -10.58 8.07
C ALA A 249 2.49 -12.01 7.57
N LEU A 250 3.37 -12.97 7.92
CA LEU A 250 3.21 -14.40 7.60
C LEU A 250 1.95 -15.03 8.21
N SER A 251 1.46 -14.51 9.34
CA SER A 251 0.23 -14.99 9.95
C SER A 251 -1.04 -14.47 9.27
N LEU A 252 -0.92 -13.34 8.56
CA LEU A 252 -2.02 -12.71 7.83
C LEU A 252 -2.13 -13.23 6.40
N ASP A 253 -0.98 -13.43 5.75
CA ASP A 253 -0.88 -14.02 4.42
C ASP A 253 0.36 -14.91 4.35
N ASP A 254 0.13 -16.21 4.20
CA ASP A 254 1.18 -17.22 4.14
C ASP A 254 1.68 -17.50 2.72
N THR A 255 1.15 -16.78 1.72
CA THR A 255 1.47 -16.92 0.29
C THR A 255 2.59 -15.99 -0.18
N VAL A 256 3.03 -15.05 0.66
CA VAL A 256 4.15 -14.15 0.34
C VAL A 256 5.47 -14.89 0.56
N ASP A 257 5.92 -15.61 -0.47
CA ASP A 257 7.05 -16.55 -0.38
C ASP A 257 8.38 -15.92 0.08
N SER A 258 8.60 -14.63 -0.19
CA SER A 258 9.81 -13.88 0.18
C SER A 258 9.92 -13.53 1.67
N LEU A 259 8.82 -13.59 2.44
CA LEU A 259 8.84 -13.28 3.86
C LEU A 259 9.61 -14.31 4.69
N CYS A 260 9.59 -15.58 4.26
CA CYS A 260 10.35 -16.63 4.93
C CYS A 260 11.86 -16.36 4.86
N TYR A 261 12.35 -15.81 3.74
CA TYR A 261 13.75 -15.38 3.63
C TYR A 261 14.08 -14.26 4.62
N TYR A 262 13.26 -13.20 4.70
CA TYR A 262 13.51 -12.08 5.61
C TYR A 262 13.44 -12.48 7.09
N ALA A 263 12.51 -13.35 7.46
CA ALA A 263 12.44 -13.92 8.80
C ALA A 263 13.70 -14.76 9.11
N GLY A 264 14.13 -15.61 8.17
CA GLY A 264 15.37 -16.39 8.29
C GLY A 264 16.62 -15.51 8.47
N LEU A 265 16.70 -14.39 7.72
CA LEU A 265 17.75 -13.38 7.88
C LEU A 265 17.73 -12.75 9.28
N CYS A 266 16.57 -12.37 9.78
CA CYS A 266 16.46 -11.82 11.13
C CYS A 266 16.88 -12.83 12.20
N CYS A 267 16.46 -14.10 12.07
CA CYS A 267 16.89 -15.17 12.96
C CYS A 267 18.42 -15.38 12.91
N LEU A 268 19.03 -15.35 11.73
CA LEU A 268 20.49 -15.44 11.57
C LEU A 268 21.22 -14.31 12.30
N LEU A 269 20.75 -13.07 12.15
CA LEU A 269 21.30 -11.87 12.79
C LEU A 269 21.11 -11.87 14.31
N LEU A 270 20.04 -12.48 14.81
CA LEU A 270 19.76 -12.66 16.24
C LEU A 270 20.44 -13.91 16.83
N GLU A 271 21.29 -14.59 16.06
CA GLU A 271 21.96 -15.86 16.44
C GLU A 271 20.99 -17.02 16.75
N ARG A 272 19.75 -16.93 16.29
CA ARG A 272 18.70 -17.97 16.37
C ARG A 272 18.84 -18.94 15.20
N TYR A 273 19.95 -19.66 15.16
CA TYR A 273 20.37 -20.44 13.98
C TYR A 273 19.43 -21.60 13.62
N ASP A 274 18.86 -22.30 14.61
CA ASP A 274 17.91 -23.39 14.34
C ASP A 274 16.67 -22.84 13.61
N GLU A 275 16.12 -21.73 14.07
CA GLU A 275 14.94 -21.09 13.47
C GLU A 275 15.26 -20.48 12.10
N ALA A 276 16.48 -19.94 11.93
CA ALA A 276 16.94 -19.45 10.63
C ALA A 276 16.93 -20.57 9.58
N VAL A 277 17.39 -21.78 9.94
CA VAL A 277 17.35 -22.96 9.07
C VAL A 277 15.92 -23.33 8.69
N ASP A 278 15.00 -23.30 9.64
CA ASP A 278 13.58 -23.62 9.39
C ASP A 278 12.95 -22.62 8.40
N TYR A 279 13.15 -21.32 8.64
CA TYR A 279 12.64 -20.27 7.75
C TYR A 279 13.24 -20.33 6.34
N TYR A 280 14.56 -20.50 6.22
CA TYR A 280 15.18 -20.65 4.90
C TYR A 280 14.74 -21.93 4.19
N SER A 281 14.54 -23.03 4.92
CA SER A 281 14.01 -24.26 4.34
C SER A 281 12.61 -24.08 3.77
N ARG A 282 11.74 -23.33 4.49
CA ARG A 282 10.43 -22.95 3.96
C ARG A 282 10.55 -22.06 2.73
N SER A 283 11.44 -21.06 2.74
CA SER A 283 11.69 -20.20 1.56
C SER A 283 12.15 -21.00 0.33
N ILE A 284 13.02 -21.99 0.52
CA ILE A 284 13.49 -22.90 -0.54
C ILE A 284 12.35 -23.77 -1.08
N GLN A 285 11.51 -24.31 -0.19
CA GLN A 285 10.33 -25.09 -0.60
C GLN A 285 9.36 -24.26 -1.46
N LEU A 286 9.20 -22.99 -1.12
CA LEU A 286 8.39 -22.02 -1.86
C LEU A 286 9.06 -21.48 -3.12
N GLN A 287 10.28 -21.92 -3.44
CA GLN A 287 11.04 -21.46 -4.62
C GLN A 287 11.29 -19.95 -4.64
N SER A 288 11.37 -19.33 -3.46
CA SER A 288 11.59 -17.89 -3.33
C SER A 288 13.01 -17.58 -2.88
N THR A 289 13.59 -16.58 -3.54
CA THR A 289 14.95 -16.06 -3.31
C THR A 289 15.97 -17.20 -3.22
N LEU A 290 15.88 -18.19 -4.12
CA LEU A 290 16.54 -19.50 -3.99
C LEU A 290 18.02 -19.41 -3.66
N GLN A 291 18.78 -18.60 -4.41
CA GLN A 291 20.21 -18.42 -4.18
C GLN A 291 20.49 -17.92 -2.76
N MET A 292 19.77 -16.85 -2.35
CA MET A 292 19.91 -16.23 -1.04
C MET A 292 19.47 -17.16 0.09
N SER A 293 18.40 -17.92 -0.11
CA SER A 293 17.86 -18.84 0.88
C SER A 293 18.79 -20.04 1.09
N HIS A 294 19.39 -20.59 0.03
CA HIS A 294 20.43 -21.61 0.15
C HIS A 294 21.69 -21.04 0.81
N TYR A 295 22.18 -19.86 0.40
CA TYR A 295 23.31 -19.22 1.05
C TYR A 295 23.07 -18.99 2.55
N GLY A 296 21.91 -18.42 2.90
CA GLY A 296 21.51 -18.14 4.27
C GLY A 296 21.37 -19.41 5.11
N ARG A 297 20.78 -20.48 4.57
CA ARG A 297 20.67 -21.77 5.27
C ARG A 297 22.04 -22.41 5.48
N GLY A 298 22.90 -22.40 4.46
CA GLY A 298 24.26 -22.91 4.58
C GLY A 298 25.07 -22.14 5.64
N ALA A 299 24.95 -20.82 5.67
CA ALA A 299 25.56 -19.99 6.69
C ALA A 299 24.99 -20.25 8.10
N ALA A 300 23.67 -20.43 8.23
CA ALA A 300 23.03 -20.76 9.50
C ALA A 300 23.48 -22.13 10.03
N GLU A 301 23.50 -23.17 9.19
CA GLU A 301 23.96 -24.52 9.56
C GLU A 301 25.40 -24.52 10.09
N LEU A 302 26.28 -23.74 9.47
CA LEU A 302 27.65 -23.53 9.95
C LEU A 302 27.70 -22.94 11.37
N MET A 303 26.76 -22.07 11.72
CA MET A 303 26.78 -21.34 12.98
C MET A 303 26.03 -22.04 14.13
N ARG A 304 25.24 -23.08 13.84
CA ARG A 304 24.54 -23.89 14.85
C ARG A 304 25.49 -24.53 15.87
N GLY A 305 24.95 -24.85 17.04
CA GLY A 305 25.70 -25.57 18.08
C GLY A 305 26.13 -26.98 17.66
N GLU A 306 25.31 -27.62 16.83
CA GLU A 306 25.54 -28.93 16.20
C GLU A 306 25.46 -28.78 14.68
N PRO A 307 26.54 -28.32 14.02
CA PRO A 307 26.48 -27.96 12.61
C PRO A 307 26.33 -29.19 11.70
N ASP A 308 25.37 -29.17 10.79
CA ASP A 308 25.28 -30.13 9.69
C ASP A 308 26.18 -29.66 8.54
N MET A 309 27.42 -30.16 8.54
CA MET A 309 28.44 -29.77 7.56
C MET A 309 28.13 -30.27 6.15
N GLU A 310 27.36 -31.35 6.01
CA GLU A 310 26.97 -31.89 4.71
C GLU A 310 25.90 -31.01 4.07
N GLN A 311 24.87 -30.65 4.85
CA GLN A 311 23.84 -29.72 4.42
C GLN A 311 24.44 -28.33 4.12
N ALA A 312 25.30 -27.81 5.00
CA ALA A 312 25.96 -26.53 4.80
C ALA A 312 26.77 -26.49 3.50
N ALA A 313 27.58 -27.52 3.23
CA ALA A 313 28.37 -27.60 2.00
C ALA A 313 27.49 -27.72 0.75
N GLY A 314 26.41 -28.53 0.82
CA GLY A 314 25.47 -28.67 -0.28
C GLY A 314 24.76 -27.37 -0.64
N ASP A 315 24.30 -26.64 0.38
CA ASP A 315 23.61 -25.36 0.21
C ASP A 315 24.54 -24.26 -0.33
N LEU A 316 25.78 -24.18 0.16
CA LEU A 316 26.76 -23.22 -0.34
C LEU A 316 27.21 -23.55 -1.77
N ALA A 317 27.37 -24.85 -2.11
CA ALA A 317 27.66 -25.26 -3.48
C ALA A 317 26.50 -24.90 -4.43
N PHE A 318 25.25 -25.06 -3.99
CA PHE A 318 24.09 -24.61 -4.75
C PHE A 318 24.13 -23.09 -4.98
N ALA A 319 24.31 -22.30 -3.92
CA ALA A 319 24.31 -20.84 -4.04
C ALA A 319 25.49 -20.30 -4.89
N ALA A 320 26.65 -20.95 -4.82
CA ALA A 320 27.82 -20.68 -5.64
C ALA A 320 27.55 -20.90 -7.14
N GLY A 321 26.96 -22.05 -7.47
CA GLY A 321 26.65 -22.47 -8.84
C GLY A 321 25.30 -22.00 -9.38
N TYR A 322 24.56 -21.16 -8.66
CA TYR A 322 23.23 -20.72 -9.07
C TYR A 322 23.30 -19.84 -10.32
N ASP A 323 22.57 -20.22 -11.37
CA ASP A 323 22.55 -19.57 -12.68
C ASP A 323 21.15 -19.05 -13.07
N GLY A 324 20.25 -18.89 -12.09
CA GLY A 324 18.91 -18.34 -12.28
C GLY A 324 18.92 -16.89 -12.76
N ALA A 325 17.76 -16.40 -13.22
CA ALA A 325 17.64 -15.05 -13.77
C ALA A 325 17.90 -13.93 -12.74
N ASP A 326 17.72 -14.24 -11.46
CA ASP A 326 17.96 -13.39 -10.30
C ASP A 326 19.32 -13.64 -9.62
N ALA A 327 20.23 -14.37 -10.28
CA ALA A 327 21.54 -14.68 -9.72
C ALA A 327 22.36 -13.42 -9.43
N ASP A 328 22.89 -13.33 -8.21
CA ASP A 328 23.85 -12.32 -7.77
C ASP A 328 25.27 -12.92 -7.73
N PRO A 329 26.19 -12.46 -8.59
CA PRO A 329 27.59 -12.90 -8.60
C PRO A 329 28.32 -12.68 -7.26
N VAL A 330 27.89 -11.70 -6.47
CA VAL A 330 28.46 -11.41 -5.14
C VAL A 330 28.14 -12.56 -4.18
N ILE A 331 26.89 -13.06 -4.21
CA ILE A 331 26.48 -14.21 -3.40
C ILE A 331 27.22 -15.46 -3.86
N SER A 332 27.35 -15.67 -5.18
CA SER A 332 28.10 -16.81 -5.72
C SER A 332 29.54 -16.85 -5.19
N ALA A 333 30.27 -15.73 -5.29
CA ALA A 333 31.65 -15.63 -4.84
C ALA A 333 31.79 -15.86 -3.32
N GLN A 334 30.83 -15.40 -2.52
CA GLN A 334 30.84 -15.59 -1.08
C GLN A 334 30.53 -17.03 -0.68
N ALA A 335 29.57 -17.65 -1.38
CA ALA A 335 29.24 -19.04 -1.17
C ALA A 335 30.45 -19.94 -1.48
N GLU A 336 31.22 -19.64 -2.53
CA GLU A 336 32.49 -20.31 -2.83
C GLU A 336 33.54 -20.12 -1.73
N ASP A 337 33.71 -18.89 -1.21
CA ASP A 337 34.66 -18.63 -0.13
C ASP A 337 34.32 -19.44 1.13
N LEU A 338 33.05 -19.41 1.57
CA LEU A 338 32.59 -20.21 2.71
C LEU A 338 32.75 -21.71 2.45
N LEU A 339 32.43 -22.20 1.25
CA LEU A 339 32.60 -23.61 0.88
C LEU A 339 34.06 -24.06 0.95
N ASN A 340 34.99 -23.21 0.53
CA ASN A 340 36.43 -23.47 0.64
C ASN A 340 36.86 -23.58 2.11
N THR A 341 36.30 -22.77 3.01
CA THR A 341 36.60 -22.88 4.46
C THR A 341 36.08 -24.17 5.11
N ILE A 342 35.03 -24.79 4.55
CA ILE A 342 34.50 -26.07 5.03
C ILE A 342 35.39 -27.22 4.58
N THR A 343 35.98 -27.12 3.39
CA THR A 343 36.70 -28.22 2.73
C THR A 343 38.17 -28.31 3.14
N GLU A 344 38.81 -27.19 3.49
CA GLU A 344 40.16 -27.12 4.12
C GLU A 344 40.21 -27.74 5.53
#